data_AF-A0A949CII8-F1
#
_entry.id   AF-A0A949CII8-F1
#
_cell.length_a   1.000
_cell.length_b   1.000
_cell.length_c   1.000
_cell.angle_alpha   90.00
_cell.angle_beta   90.00
_cell.angle_gamma   90.00
#
_symmetry.space_group_name_H-M   'P 1'
#
loop_
_entity.id
_entity.type
_entity.pdbx_description
1 polymer ?
#
loop_
_entity_poly.entity_id
_entity_poly.type
_entity_poly.pdbx_seq_one_letter_code
_entity_poly.pdbx_strand_id
1 'polypeptide(L)'
;MFKVKSLRISWLLLLVSFGFMGCSSTAPSGDASGARQDEPVKTVSVRIDTMTCVEGCFNGVKRVLKKREGIEDVVLAPQKKEGEIDNSVVLVSYRGTLNKSEIERTVLGAGFDSIEFLDADSGTK
;
A
#
# COMPACT_ATOMS: atom_id res chain seq x y z
N MET A 1 -11.64 -47.67 -22.74
CA MET A 1 -11.11 -46.68 -23.69
C MET A 1 -9.90 -45.99 -23.08
N PHE A 2 -8.68 -46.41 -23.41
CA PHE A 2 -7.46 -45.62 -23.12
C PHE A 2 -6.53 -45.74 -24.32
N LYS A 3 -6.34 -44.63 -25.00
CA LYS A 3 -5.66 -44.52 -26.29
C LYS A 3 -4.20 -44.15 -26.02
N VAL A 4 -3.32 -45.07 -26.40
CA VAL A 4 -1.86 -45.08 -26.27
C VAL A 4 -1.21 -44.11 -27.27
N LYS A 5 -0.10 -43.48 -26.87
CA LYS A 5 1.11 -43.12 -27.68
C LYS A 5 1.96 -42.15 -26.84
N SER A 6 2.99 -42.57 -26.11
CA SER A 6 4.29 -43.11 -26.59
C SER A 6 4.89 -42.29 -27.73
N LEU A 7 5.79 -41.37 -27.39
CA LEU A 7 6.89 -41.00 -28.26
C LEU A 7 8.08 -40.54 -27.40
N ARG A 8 9.02 -41.46 -27.19
CA ARG A 8 10.37 -41.19 -26.70
C ARG A 8 11.21 -40.80 -27.91
N ILE A 9 11.78 -39.59 -27.91
CA ILE A 9 12.83 -39.15 -28.83
C ILE A 9 13.95 -38.66 -27.91
N SER A 10 14.89 -39.54 -27.58
CA SER A 10 16.09 -39.88 -28.34
C SER A 10 17.26 -39.04 -27.86
N TRP A 11 18.00 -39.70 -26.98
CA TRP A 11 19.29 -39.34 -26.42
C TRP A 11 20.35 -39.48 -27.54
N LEU A 12 21.05 -38.39 -27.87
CA LEU A 12 22.32 -38.34 -28.61
C LEU A 12 22.90 -36.92 -28.43
N LEU A 13 23.74 -36.70 -27.42
CA LEU A 13 25.21 -36.67 -27.53
C LEU A 13 25.72 -35.63 -28.54
N LEU A 14 26.25 -34.50 -28.05
CA LEU A 14 27.65 -34.12 -28.33
C LEU A 14 28.10 -32.90 -27.52
N LEU A 15 29.08 -33.16 -26.66
CA LEU A 15 30.02 -32.23 -26.05
C LEU A 15 30.65 -31.31 -27.11
N VAL A 16 30.58 -29.99 -26.90
CA VAL A 16 31.70 -29.08 -27.22
C VAL A 16 31.78 -28.00 -26.15
N SER A 17 32.84 -28.10 -25.35
CA SER A 17 33.32 -27.05 -24.47
C SER A 17 33.78 -25.85 -25.30
N PHE A 18 33.11 -24.71 -25.17
CA PHE A 18 33.66 -23.41 -25.54
C PHE A 18 33.65 -22.53 -24.29
N GLY A 19 34.83 -22.30 -23.75
CA GLY A 19 35.04 -21.26 -22.74
C GLY A 19 35.11 -19.90 -23.42
N PHE A 20 34.38 -18.92 -22.90
CA PHE A 20 34.80 -17.52 -22.91
C PHE A 20 33.95 -16.70 -21.91
N MET A 21 34.62 -16.24 -20.85
CA MET A 21 34.62 -14.84 -20.42
C MET A 21 33.26 -14.13 -20.23
N GLY A 22 32.87 -13.96 -18.96
CA GLY A 22 32.23 -12.74 -18.46
C GLY A 22 30.76 -12.52 -18.85
N CYS A 23 29.83 -13.01 -18.03
CA CYS A 23 28.48 -12.46 -17.96
C CYS A 23 28.26 -11.92 -16.55
N SER A 24 28.41 -10.61 -16.41
CA SER A 24 28.06 -9.85 -15.22
C SER A 24 26.62 -10.18 -14.84
N SER A 25 26.44 -10.91 -13.74
CA SER A 25 25.18 -10.93 -13.03
C SER A 25 25.02 -9.58 -12.35
N THR A 26 24.58 -8.58 -13.11
CA THR A 26 23.89 -7.43 -12.53
C THR A 26 22.61 -7.97 -11.92
N ALA A 27 22.70 -8.35 -10.65
CA ALA A 27 21.53 -8.39 -9.81
C ALA A 27 20.94 -6.97 -9.84
N PRO A 28 19.65 -6.78 -10.13
CA PRO A 28 19.03 -5.50 -9.82
C PRO A 28 19.11 -5.34 -8.31
N SER A 29 20.03 -4.48 -7.86
CA SER A 29 19.97 -3.89 -6.53
C SER A 29 18.61 -3.22 -6.42
N GLY A 30 17.71 -3.88 -5.70
CA GLY A 30 16.46 -3.29 -5.25
C GLY A 30 16.75 -2.25 -4.17
N ASP A 31 17.51 -1.21 -4.51
CA ASP A 31 17.71 -0.02 -3.68
C ASP A 31 16.71 1.04 -4.13
N ALA A 32 15.44 0.83 -3.77
CA ALA A 32 14.41 1.86 -3.83
C ALA A 32 13.44 1.75 -2.63
N SER A 33 13.90 1.24 -1.49
CA SER A 33 13.10 1.17 -0.26
C SER A 33 13.85 1.66 0.99
N GLY A 34 14.93 2.42 0.79
CA GLY A 34 15.75 2.96 1.90
C GLY A 34 15.49 4.43 2.22
N ALA A 35 14.94 5.22 1.29
CA ALA A 35 14.98 6.68 1.39
C ALA A 35 13.92 7.30 2.33
N ARG A 36 12.87 6.57 2.74
CA ARG A 36 11.78 7.13 3.55
C ARG A 36 11.90 6.92 5.06
N GLN A 37 12.81 6.07 5.53
CA GLN A 37 12.90 5.74 6.96
C GLN A 37 13.46 6.90 7.81
N ASP A 38 14.18 7.85 7.18
CA ASP A 38 14.79 9.00 7.85
C ASP A 38 13.87 10.25 7.89
N GLU A 39 12.81 10.29 7.08
CA GLU A 39 11.92 11.44 7.07
C GLU A 39 11.02 11.46 8.31
N PRO A 40 10.79 12.63 8.94
CA PRO A 40 9.96 12.72 10.13
C PRO A 40 8.52 12.26 9.85
N VAL A 41 7.94 11.53 10.80
CA VAL A 41 6.52 11.17 10.75
C VAL A 41 5.68 12.43 10.91
N LYS A 42 4.79 12.65 9.95
CA LYS A 42 3.78 13.71 9.97
C LYS A 42 2.42 13.06 10.20
N THR A 43 1.47 13.82 10.74
CA THR A 43 0.09 13.37 10.94
C THR A 43 -0.86 14.35 10.29
N VAL A 44 -1.84 13.85 9.55
CA VAL A 44 -2.96 14.62 9.03
C VAL A 44 -4.27 14.12 9.64
N SER A 45 -5.17 15.05 9.91
CA SER A 45 -6.54 14.77 10.35
C SER A 45 -7.46 14.70 9.13
N VAL A 46 -8.22 13.63 9.02
CA VAL A 46 -9.12 13.38 7.90
C VAL A 46 -10.50 13.06 8.44
N ARG A 47 -11.50 13.87 8.11
CA ARG A 47 -12.90 13.54 8.38
C ARG A 47 -13.41 12.64 7.26
N ILE A 48 -14.06 11.55 7.65
CA ILE A 48 -14.74 10.64 6.72
C ILE A 48 -16.19 10.61 7.16
N ASP A 49 -17.07 11.20 6.36
CA ASP A 49 -18.50 11.21 6.68
C ASP A 49 -19.06 9.79 6.62
N THR A 50 -20.22 9.59 7.23
CA THR A 50 -20.96 8.32 7.28
C THR A 50 -20.26 7.13 7.96
N MET A 51 -19.02 7.31 8.47
CA MET A 51 -18.32 6.30 9.26
C MET A 51 -18.90 6.19 10.67
N THR A 52 -19.82 5.23 10.86
CA THR A 52 -20.58 5.02 12.11
C THR A 52 -20.17 3.77 12.89
N CYS A 53 -19.27 2.94 12.34
CA CYS A 53 -18.94 1.63 12.90
C CYS A 53 -17.43 1.35 12.95
N VAL A 54 -16.94 0.82 14.07
CA VAL A 54 -15.50 0.49 14.23
C VAL A 54 -15.12 -0.75 13.42
N GLU A 55 -15.85 -1.85 13.64
CA GLU A 55 -15.48 -3.17 13.12
C GLU A 55 -15.47 -3.27 11.59
N GLY A 56 -16.39 -2.58 10.91
CA GLY A 56 -16.50 -2.61 9.45
C GLY A 56 -15.94 -1.36 8.78
N CYS A 57 -16.38 -0.19 9.23
CA CYS A 57 -16.18 1.07 8.53
C CYS A 57 -14.73 1.55 8.75
N PHE A 58 -14.34 1.79 10.01
CA PHE A 58 -12.99 2.24 10.32
C PHE A 58 -11.92 1.20 9.94
N ASN A 59 -12.14 -0.08 10.27
CA ASN A 59 -11.20 -1.14 9.89
C ASN A 59 -11.04 -1.27 8.37
N GLY A 60 -12.11 -1.03 7.60
CA GLY A 60 -12.07 -0.96 6.14
C GLY A 60 -11.16 0.17 5.65
N VAL A 61 -11.39 1.40 6.13
CA VAL A 61 -10.55 2.58 5.83
C VAL A 61 -9.10 2.31 6.19
N LYS A 62 -8.83 1.89 7.43
CA LYS A 62 -7.48 1.59 7.92
C LYS A 62 -6.77 0.60 7.01
N ARG A 63 -7.45 -0.47 6.59
CA ARG A 63 -6.88 -1.49 5.70
C ARG A 63 -6.53 -0.94 4.32
N VAL A 64 -7.35 -0.08 3.72
CA VAL A 64 -7.07 0.46 2.39
C VAL A 64 -5.99 1.55 2.43
N LEU A 65 -5.96 2.36 3.48
CA LEU A 65 -4.95 3.41 3.66
C LEU A 65 -3.57 2.85 4.01
N LYS A 66 -3.48 1.85 4.90
CA LYS A 66 -2.17 1.23 5.25
C LYS A 66 -1.48 0.49 4.09
N LYS A 67 -2.18 0.26 2.98
CA LYS A 67 -1.56 -0.28 1.75
C LYS A 67 -0.87 0.78 0.91
N ARG A 68 -1.12 2.06 1.18
CA ARG A 68 -0.52 3.17 0.43
C ARG A 68 0.90 3.38 0.90
N GLU A 69 1.76 3.69 -0.06
CA GLU A 69 3.15 3.95 0.20
C GLU A 69 3.32 5.21 1.07
N GLY A 70 4.19 5.15 2.07
CA GLY A 70 4.44 6.26 2.98
C GLY A 70 3.42 6.43 4.10
N ILE A 71 2.33 5.65 4.16
CA ILE A 71 1.45 5.61 5.34
C ILE A 71 2.02 4.63 6.37
N GLU A 72 2.29 5.14 7.57
CA GLU A 72 2.84 4.37 8.69
C GLU A 72 1.70 3.81 9.56
N ASP A 73 0.76 4.67 9.94
CA ASP A 73 -0.38 4.25 10.76
C ASP A 73 -1.64 5.08 10.54
N VAL A 74 -2.76 4.49 10.95
CA VAL A 74 -4.09 5.06 10.83
C VAL A 74 -4.87 4.72 12.08
N VAL A 75 -5.31 5.74 12.80
CA VAL A 75 -6.04 5.61 14.08
C VAL A 75 -7.25 6.53 14.10
N LEU A 76 -8.26 6.20 14.90
CA LEU A 76 -9.35 7.13 15.18
C LEU A 76 -8.83 8.27 16.05
N ALA A 77 -9.32 9.49 15.81
CA ALA A 77 -9.19 10.57 16.76
C ALA A 77 -9.87 10.20 18.10
N PRO A 78 -9.59 10.91 19.21
CA PRO A 78 -10.20 10.62 20.50
C PRO A 78 -11.74 10.56 20.40
N GLN A 79 -12.30 9.49 20.95
CA GLN A 79 -13.73 9.23 21.06
C GLN A 79 -14.16 9.45 22.51
N LYS A 80 -15.45 9.74 22.72
CA LYS A 80 -16.04 9.87 24.07
C LYS A 80 -16.17 8.52 24.76
N LYS A 81 -16.32 7.45 23.99
CA LYS A 81 -16.51 6.08 24.48
C LYS A 81 -15.76 5.09 23.62
N GLU A 82 -15.26 4.03 24.25
CA GLU A 82 -14.60 2.93 23.55
C GLU A 82 -15.62 2.11 22.74
N GLY A 83 -15.27 1.76 21.50
CA GLY A 83 -16.13 0.95 20.62
C GLY A 83 -17.24 1.72 19.89
N GLU A 84 -17.45 3.00 20.20
CA GLU A 84 -18.36 3.90 19.49
C GLU A 84 -17.57 4.89 18.61
N ILE A 85 -18.13 5.28 17.46
CA ILE A 85 -17.60 6.39 16.65
C ILE A 85 -18.55 7.58 16.81
N ASP A 86 -18.20 8.49 17.72
CA ASP A 86 -18.88 9.79 17.86
C ASP A 86 -18.13 10.93 17.15
N ASN A 87 -16.86 10.68 16.81
CA ASN A 87 -16.01 11.57 16.06
C ASN A 87 -15.42 10.83 14.85
N SER A 88 -15.98 11.07 13.66
CA SER A 88 -15.57 10.43 12.40
C SER A 88 -14.26 10.98 11.81
N VAL A 89 -13.37 11.51 12.66
CA VAL A 89 -12.03 11.95 12.29
C VAL A 89 -11.04 10.81 12.49
N VAL A 90 -10.24 10.60 11.45
CA VAL A 90 -9.14 9.64 11.39
C VAL A 90 -7.83 10.41 11.37
N LEU A 91 -6.88 9.99 12.18
CA LEU A 91 -5.52 10.50 12.17
C LEU A 91 -4.65 9.55 11.32
N VAL A 92 -4.06 10.09 10.27
CA VAL A 92 -3.19 9.34 9.35
C VAL A 92 -1.76 9.80 9.54
N SER A 93 -0.91 8.90 10.01
CA SER A 93 0.53 9.12 10.16
C SER A 93 1.27 8.65 8.91
N TYR A 94 2.13 9.51 8.37
CA TYR A 94 2.84 9.27 7.12
C TYR A 94 4.24 9.86 7.10
N ARG A 95 5.11 9.36 6.21
CA ARG A 95 6.44 9.90 5.93
C ARG A 95 6.52 10.39 4.48
N GLY A 96 7.25 11.48 4.27
CA GLY A 96 7.42 12.11 2.97
C GLY A 96 6.20 12.89 2.48
N THR A 97 5.83 12.66 1.22
CA THR A 97 4.74 13.36 0.53
C THR A 97 3.46 12.54 0.53
N LEU A 98 2.37 13.13 1.01
CA LEU A 98 1.05 12.52 1.00
C LEU A 98 0.28 12.89 -0.26
N ASN A 99 -0.15 11.90 -1.05
CA ASN A 99 -1.01 12.13 -2.21
C ASN A 99 -2.49 12.15 -1.80
N LYS A 100 -2.99 13.35 -1.44
CA LYS A 100 -4.37 13.54 -0.96
C LYS A 100 -5.42 13.05 -1.97
N SER A 101 -5.22 13.31 -3.27
CA SER A 101 -6.15 12.89 -4.33
C SER A 101 -6.21 11.37 -4.51
N GLU A 102 -5.09 10.66 -4.31
CA GLU A 102 -5.09 9.20 -4.34
C GLU A 102 -5.79 8.61 -3.12
N ILE A 103 -5.57 9.19 -1.94
CA ILE A 103 -6.25 8.81 -0.70
C ILE A 103 -7.76 9.00 -0.84
N GLU A 104 -8.19 10.15 -1.33
CA GLU A 104 -9.60 10.45 -1.59
C GLU A 104 -10.23 9.41 -2.51
N ARG A 105 -9.62 9.14 -3.68
CA ARG A 105 -10.12 8.10 -4.59
C ARG A 105 -10.18 6.71 -3.95
N THR A 106 -9.24 6.40 -3.07
CA THR A 106 -9.20 5.11 -2.36
C THR A 106 -10.35 4.98 -1.38
N VAL A 107 -10.61 6.03 -0.62
CA VAL A 107 -11.68 6.06 0.37
C VAL A 107 -13.04 6.07 -0.32
N LEU A 108 -13.24 6.92 -1.32
CA LEU A 108 -14.48 6.92 -2.11
C LEU A 108 -14.73 5.57 -2.81
N GLY A 109 -13.67 4.97 -3.39
CA GLY A 109 -13.74 3.64 -4.00
C GLY A 109 -14.01 2.50 -3.02
N ALA A 110 -13.81 2.72 -1.72
CA ALA A 110 -14.18 1.77 -0.67
C ALA A 110 -15.66 1.89 -0.22
N GLY A 111 -16.41 2.83 -0.79
CA GLY A 111 -17.85 3.01 -0.55
C GLY A 111 -18.18 4.11 0.48
N PHE A 112 -17.24 4.99 0.80
CA PHE A 112 -17.50 6.17 1.63
C PHE A 112 -17.93 7.35 0.77
N ASP A 113 -18.85 8.17 1.28
CA ASP A 113 -19.50 9.22 0.49
C ASP A 113 -18.65 10.49 0.35
N SER A 114 -17.87 10.81 1.39
CA SER A 114 -17.12 12.08 1.48
C SER A 114 -15.90 11.94 2.38
N ILE A 115 -14.86 12.68 2.03
CA ILE A 115 -13.61 12.79 2.76
C ILE A 115 -13.17 14.24 2.75
N GLU A 116 -12.84 14.77 3.93
CA GLU A 116 -12.36 16.12 4.10
C GLU A 116 -11.04 16.10 4.88
N PHE A 117 -10.00 16.68 4.29
CA PHE A 117 -8.73 16.85 4.98
C PHE A 117 -8.84 18.07 5.89
N LEU A 118 -8.83 17.84 7.20
CA LEU A 118 -8.94 18.88 8.23
C LEU A 118 -7.58 19.53 8.53
N ASP A 119 -6.69 19.59 7.53
CA ASP A 119 -5.44 20.30 7.68
C ASP A 119 -5.71 21.74 8.15
N ALA A 120 -4.94 22.21 9.13
CA ALA A 120 -4.72 23.64 9.24
C ALA A 120 -3.98 24.05 7.96
N ASP A 121 -4.65 24.84 7.13
CA ASP A 121 -4.19 25.36 5.86
C ASP A 121 -2.65 25.32 5.64
N SER A 122 -2.27 24.34 4.82
CA SER A 122 -1.42 24.48 3.65
C SER A 122 -0.75 25.83 3.42
N GLY A 123 0.56 25.90 3.65
CA GLY A 123 1.42 26.84 2.94
C GLY A 123 1.29 26.64 1.43
N THR A 124 0.46 27.48 0.79
CA THR A 124 0.37 27.61 -0.66
C THR A 124 0.36 29.09 -1.02
N LYS A 125 1.52 29.74 -0.95
CA LYS A 125 2.12 30.45 -2.08
C LYS A 125 3.55 30.90 -1.76
#